data_AF-A0A1B6LBE7-F1
#
_entry.id   AF-A0A1B6LBE7-F1
#
_cell.length_a   1.000
_cell.length_b   1.000
_cell.length_c   1.000
_cell.angle_alpha   90.00
_cell.angle_beta   90.00
_cell.angle_gamma   90.00
#
_symmetry.space_group_name_H-M   'P 1'
#
loop_
_entity.id
_entity.type
_entity.pdbx_description
1 polymer ?
#
loop_
_entity_poly.entity_id
_entity_poly.type
_entity_poly.pdbx_seq_one_letter_code
_entity_poly.pdbx_strand_id
1 'polypeptide(L)'
;MQVFPYSIVAIFFIHHAVGLSFGSIFNDLKDTFSYYSSSLISEQCDKRWIPENITGLEDDLEKYLHGQDLAAEIIISALRSHLKKTYRKKPLVFTLHGWMGGGKGYTADFILKNWFLKGGRSKFVRKYFARKGYTADFILKNWFLKGGRSKFVRKYFARK
;
A
#
# COMPACT_ATOMS: atom_id res chain seq x y z
N MET A 1 -11.33 -15.70 -16.78
CA MET A 1 -10.48 -16.89 -16.61
C MET A 1 -10.80 -17.53 -15.27
N GLN A 2 -11.32 -18.75 -15.34
CA GLN A 2 -11.89 -19.52 -14.23
C GLN A 2 -10.76 -20.10 -13.35
N VAL A 3 -10.84 -19.91 -12.02
CA VAL A 3 -9.82 -20.42 -11.06
C VAL A 3 -10.31 -21.67 -10.31
N PHE A 4 -11.42 -22.30 -10.75
CA PHE A 4 -12.21 -23.18 -9.89
C PHE A 4 -12.24 -24.71 -10.11
N PRO A 5 -11.41 -25.40 -10.93
CA PRO A 5 -11.62 -26.86 -11.06
C PRO A 5 -10.78 -27.73 -10.10
N TYR A 6 -9.58 -27.33 -9.68
CA TYR A 6 -8.64 -28.30 -9.09
C TYR A 6 -8.77 -28.51 -7.57
N SER A 7 -9.11 -27.47 -6.80
CA SER A 7 -9.07 -27.56 -5.33
C SER A 7 -10.25 -28.35 -4.74
N ILE A 8 -11.45 -28.19 -5.30
CA ILE A 8 -12.65 -28.89 -4.78
C ILE A 8 -12.56 -30.39 -5.08
N VAL A 9 -12.18 -30.75 -6.30
CA VAL A 9 -12.02 -32.15 -6.72
C VAL A 9 -10.91 -32.84 -5.91
N ALA A 10 -9.79 -32.15 -5.65
CA ALA A 10 -8.72 -32.69 -4.81
C ALA A 10 -9.15 -32.93 -3.34
N ILE A 11 -9.96 -32.04 -2.75
CA ILE A 11 -10.48 -32.22 -1.38
C ILE A 11 -11.35 -33.49 -1.30
N PHE A 12 -12.21 -33.74 -2.29
CA PHE A 12 -13.01 -34.98 -2.36
C PHE A 12 -12.13 -36.24 -2.46
N PHE A 13 -11.10 -36.23 -3.32
CA PHE A 13 -10.19 -37.38 -3.47
C PHE A 13 -9.38 -37.66 -2.20
N ILE A 14 -8.88 -36.62 -1.53
CA ILE A 14 -8.16 -36.77 -0.26
C ILE A 14 -9.11 -37.40 0.76
N HIS A 15 -10.30 -36.83 0.95
CA HIS A 15 -11.27 -37.33 1.94
C HIS A 15 -11.70 -38.78 1.72
N HIS A 16 -11.92 -39.17 0.45
CA HIS A 16 -12.28 -40.53 0.08
C HIS A 16 -11.13 -41.53 0.31
N ALA A 17 -9.88 -41.08 0.19
CA ALA A 17 -8.70 -41.89 0.49
C ALA A 17 -8.43 -42.01 2.00
N VAL A 18 -8.77 -40.99 2.81
CA VAL A 18 -8.56 -41.01 4.28
C VAL A 18 -9.80 -41.45 5.07
N GLY A 19 -10.92 -41.79 4.42
CA GLY A 19 -12.13 -42.31 5.06
C GLY A 19 -12.86 -41.31 5.96
N LEU A 20 -12.65 -40.01 5.76
CA LEU A 20 -13.19 -38.96 6.63
C LEU A 20 -14.64 -38.58 6.25
N SER A 21 -15.45 -38.19 7.25
CA SER A 21 -16.88 -37.85 7.12
C SER A 21 -17.18 -36.61 6.27
N PHE A 22 -18.32 -36.59 5.58
CA PHE A 22 -18.82 -35.40 4.83
C PHE A 22 -18.85 -34.10 5.67
N GLY A 23 -19.02 -34.19 6.99
CA GLY A 23 -18.99 -33.02 7.88
C GLY A 23 -17.63 -32.31 7.87
N SER A 24 -16.53 -33.04 7.76
CA SER A 24 -15.18 -32.47 7.72
C SER A 24 -14.87 -31.84 6.35
N ILE A 25 -15.40 -32.39 5.25
CA ILE A 25 -15.32 -31.80 3.89
C ILE A 25 -15.92 -30.38 3.89
N PHE A 26 -17.08 -30.20 4.52
CA PHE A 26 -17.76 -28.92 4.54
C PHE A 26 -16.97 -27.85 5.32
N ASN A 27 -16.34 -28.24 6.43
CA ASN A 27 -15.49 -27.34 7.22
C ASN A 27 -14.23 -26.93 6.43
N ASP A 28 -13.54 -27.88 5.79
CA ASP A 28 -12.34 -27.60 4.99
C ASP A 28 -12.65 -26.69 3.78
N LEU A 29 -13.78 -26.92 3.12
CA LEU A 29 -14.27 -26.06 2.03
C LEU A 29 -14.61 -24.66 2.55
N LYS A 30 -15.26 -24.56 3.70
CA LYS A 30 -15.60 -23.28 4.34
C LYS A 30 -14.35 -22.50 4.73
N ASP A 31 -13.34 -23.17 5.27
CA ASP A 31 -12.07 -22.56 5.67
C ASP A 31 -11.27 -22.12 4.44
N THR A 32 -11.23 -22.95 3.39
CA THR A 32 -10.59 -22.60 2.12
C THR A 32 -11.26 -21.40 1.47
N PHE A 33 -12.60 -21.39 1.42
CA PHE A 33 -13.37 -20.28 0.89
C PHE A 33 -13.20 -19.00 1.73
N SER A 34 -13.22 -19.13 3.06
CA SER A 34 -12.98 -18.05 4.01
C SER A 34 -11.58 -17.45 3.82
N TYR A 35 -10.55 -18.28 3.69
CA TYR A 35 -9.18 -17.83 3.44
C TYR A 35 -9.08 -17.06 2.13
N TYR A 36 -9.61 -17.60 1.04
CA TYR A 36 -9.59 -16.95 -0.26
C TYR A 36 -10.38 -15.63 -0.26
N SER A 37 -11.56 -15.62 0.34
CA SER A 37 -12.40 -14.43 0.52
C SER A 37 -11.69 -13.36 1.35
N SER A 38 -11.04 -13.74 2.45
CA SER A 38 -10.28 -12.81 3.30
C SER A 38 -9.09 -12.18 2.56
N SER A 39 -8.42 -12.92 1.67
CA SER A 39 -7.33 -12.39 0.85
C SER A 39 -7.79 -11.35 -0.18
N LEU A 40 -9.05 -11.47 -0.61
CA LEU A 40 -9.71 -10.55 -1.54
C LEU A 40 -10.20 -9.27 -0.89
N ILE A 41 -10.53 -9.31 0.41
CA ILE A 41 -11.11 -8.18 1.15
C ILE A 41 -10.04 -7.44 1.98
N SER A 42 -9.06 -8.19 2.51
CA SER A 42 -7.97 -7.65 3.34
C SER A 42 -6.82 -7.16 2.47
N GLU A 43 -6.36 -5.94 2.75
CA GLU A 43 -5.19 -5.40 2.04
C GLU A 43 -3.94 -6.23 2.35
N GLN A 44 -3.13 -6.54 1.35
CA GLN A 44 -1.87 -7.26 1.53
C GLN A 44 -0.70 -6.44 1.01
N CYS A 45 0.52 -6.80 1.39
CA CYS A 45 1.73 -6.17 0.85
C CYS A 45 2.12 -6.84 -0.48
N ASP A 46 1.25 -6.72 -1.48
CA ASP A 46 1.45 -7.26 -2.82
C ASP A 46 1.30 -6.16 -3.89
N LYS A 47 1.59 -6.50 -5.14
CA LYS A 47 1.46 -5.56 -6.28
C LYS A 47 0.00 -5.20 -6.58
N ARG A 48 -0.98 -5.96 -6.07
CA ARG A 48 -2.41 -5.73 -6.28
C ARG A 48 -2.90 -4.57 -5.44
N TRP A 49 -2.54 -4.54 -4.16
CA TRP A 49 -2.95 -3.51 -3.22
C TRP A 49 -2.01 -2.30 -3.21
N ILE A 50 -0.76 -2.48 -3.64
CA ILE A 50 0.28 -1.46 -3.67
C ILE A 50 0.86 -1.37 -5.10
N PRO A 51 0.13 -0.73 -6.03
CA PRO A 51 0.50 -0.69 -7.45
C PRO A 51 1.75 0.15 -7.73
N GLU A 52 2.08 1.14 -6.89
CA GLU A 52 3.23 2.03 -7.09
C GLU A 52 3.20 2.72 -8.48
N ASN A 53 2.02 3.21 -8.91
CA ASN A 53 1.80 3.76 -10.25
C ASN A 53 2.42 5.17 -10.39
N ILE A 54 3.70 5.23 -10.76
CA ILE A 54 4.41 6.50 -10.95
C ILE A 54 3.85 7.30 -12.13
N THR A 55 3.55 6.64 -13.25
CA THR A 55 3.06 7.33 -14.46
C THR A 55 1.72 8.02 -14.19
N GLY A 56 0.78 7.31 -13.55
CA GLY A 56 -0.50 7.92 -13.15
C GLY A 56 -0.34 9.05 -12.13
N LEU A 57 0.70 9.00 -11.28
CA LEU A 57 1.02 10.11 -10.38
C LEU A 57 1.54 11.33 -11.13
N GLU A 58 2.41 11.13 -12.12
CA GLU A 58 2.94 12.21 -12.95
C GLU A 58 1.82 12.92 -13.71
N ASP A 59 0.93 12.16 -14.35
CA ASP A 59 -0.25 12.67 -15.04
C ASP A 59 -1.18 13.46 -14.09
N ASP A 60 -1.46 12.92 -12.90
CA ASP A 60 -2.29 13.58 -11.89
C ASP A 60 -1.64 14.89 -11.40
N LEU A 61 -0.32 14.91 -11.17
CA LEU A 61 0.38 16.11 -10.71
C LEU A 61 0.43 17.19 -11.79
N GLU A 62 0.75 16.83 -13.03
CA GLU A 62 0.78 17.78 -14.16
C GLU A 62 -0.60 18.40 -14.42
N LYS A 63 -1.65 17.58 -14.33
CA LYS A 63 -3.01 18.02 -14.61
C LYS A 63 -3.63 18.88 -13.50
N TYR A 64 -3.30 18.61 -12.24
CA TYR A 64 -4.05 19.17 -11.09
C TYR A 64 -3.20 19.98 -10.10
N LEU A 65 -1.87 19.88 -10.11
CA LEU A 65 -0.99 20.58 -9.17
C LEU A 65 -0.34 21.81 -9.82
N HIS A 66 -1.12 22.87 -9.98
CA HIS A 66 -0.65 24.10 -10.62
C HIS A 66 0.29 24.93 -9.72
N GLY A 67 1.32 25.53 -10.32
CA GLY A 67 2.23 26.46 -9.64
C GLY A 67 3.19 25.78 -8.65
N GLN A 68 3.34 24.46 -8.74
CA GLN A 68 4.24 23.65 -7.91
C GLN A 68 5.00 22.61 -8.77
N ASP A 69 5.27 22.93 -10.04
CA ASP A 69 5.85 22.00 -11.02
C ASP A 69 7.24 21.49 -10.57
N LEU A 70 8.06 22.36 -9.97
CA LEU A 70 9.35 21.97 -9.39
C LEU A 70 9.18 20.94 -8.25
N ALA A 71 8.16 21.08 -7.41
CA ALA A 71 7.88 20.11 -6.36
C ALA A 71 7.43 18.78 -6.95
N ALA A 72 6.59 18.80 -7.99
CA ALA A 72 6.15 17.60 -8.69
C ALA A 72 7.35 16.84 -9.29
N GLU A 73 8.26 17.53 -9.98
CA GLU A 73 9.45 16.93 -10.58
C GLU A 73 10.36 16.27 -9.54
N ILE A 74 10.63 16.97 -8.42
CA ILE A 74 11.46 16.44 -7.32
C ILE A 74 10.82 15.18 -6.73
N ILE A 75 9.50 15.17 -6.52
CA ILE A 75 8.76 14.03 -5.98
C ILE A 75 8.85 12.83 -6.93
N ILE A 76 8.56 13.03 -8.21
CA ILE A 76 8.61 11.98 -9.23
C ILE A 76 10.02 11.40 -9.36
N SER A 77 11.03 12.26 -9.43
CA SER A 77 12.44 11.85 -9.52
C SER A 77 12.88 11.03 -8.29
N ALA A 78 12.54 11.50 -7.09
CA ALA A 78 12.85 10.79 -5.85
C ALA A 78 12.17 9.41 -5.78
N LEU A 79 10.91 9.31 -6.22
CA LEU A 79 10.16 8.05 -6.25
C LEU A 79 10.75 7.06 -7.28
N ARG A 80 11.03 7.52 -8.50
CA ARG A 80 11.69 6.70 -9.54
C ARG A 80 13.02 6.14 -9.05
N SER A 81 13.86 7.00 -8.47
CA SER A 81 15.17 6.61 -7.92
C SER A 81 15.03 5.61 -6.76
N HIS A 82 14.01 5.80 -5.90
CA HIS A 82 13.75 4.90 -4.77
C HIS A 82 13.24 3.52 -5.22
N LEU A 83 12.44 3.47 -6.29
CA LEU A 83 11.87 2.23 -6.80
C LEU A 83 12.83 1.42 -7.65
N LYS A 84 13.77 2.05 -8.36
CA LYS A 84 14.81 1.36 -9.16
C LYS A 84 15.68 0.40 -8.34
N LYS A 85 15.79 0.61 -7.02
CA LYS A 85 16.61 -0.24 -6.13
C LYS A 85 15.82 -1.47 -5.68
N THR A 86 16.32 -2.67 -6.00
CA THR A 86 15.77 -3.97 -5.57
C THR A 86 15.76 -4.12 -4.05
N TYR A 87 16.78 -3.57 -3.37
CA TYR A 87 16.89 -3.57 -1.91
C TYR A 87 17.06 -2.15 -1.36
N ARG A 88 16.18 -1.74 -0.43
CA ARG A 88 16.07 -0.36 0.07
C ARG A 88 16.60 -0.25 1.49
N LYS A 89 17.83 0.28 1.63
CA LYS A 89 18.50 0.43 2.93
C LYS A 89 17.80 1.41 3.91
N LYS A 90 17.03 2.38 3.40
CA LYS A 90 16.36 3.43 4.19
C LYS A 90 14.97 3.75 3.60
N PRO A 91 14.00 4.20 4.42
CA PRO A 91 12.72 4.68 3.92
C PRO A 91 12.87 5.99 3.17
N LEU A 92 12.01 6.22 2.18
CA LEU A 92 11.81 7.54 1.56
C LEU A 92 10.88 8.37 2.44
N VAL A 93 11.27 9.60 2.72
CA VAL A 93 10.50 10.56 3.55
C VAL A 93 10.40 11.87 2.78
N PHE A 94 9.18 12.38 2.64
CA PHE A 94 8.92 13.71 2.12
C PHE A 94 8.47 14.64 3.24
N THR A 95 8.98 15.86 3.20
CA THR A 95 8.59 16.94 4.11
C THR A 95 8.21 18.12 3.24
N LEU A 96 6.91 18.42 3.16
CA LEU A 96 6.41 19.49 2.32
C LEU A 96 6.22 20.75 3.18
N HIS A 97 6.95 21.81 2.86
CA HIS A 97 6.87 23.12 3.52
C HIS A 97 6.25 24.16 2.58
N GLY A 98 5.61 25.20 3.12
CA GLY A 98 5.11 26.32 2.34
C GLY A 98 3.91 27.01 2.98
N TRP A 99 3.25 27.92 2.28
CA TRP A 99 2.08 28.66 2.80
C TRP A 99 0.82 27.78 2.96
N MET A 100 -0.15 28.21 3.77
CA MET A 100 -1.45 27.53 3.91
C MET A 100 -2.18 27.49 2.56
N GLY A 101 -2.86 26.39 2.25
CA GLY A 101 -3.58 26.27 0.96
C GLY A 101 -2.68 26.06 -0.26
N GLY A 102 -1.35 26.08 -0.13
CA GLY A 102 -0.40 25.84 -1.22
C GLY A 102 -0.28 24.37 -1.66
N GLY A 103 -1.36 23.60 -1.66
CA GLY A 103 -1.42 22.27 -2.28
C GLY A 103 -0.72 21.11 -1.55
N LYS A 104 0.07 21.33 -0.48
CA LYS A 104 0.85 20.23 0.17
C LYS A 104 0.04 18.99 0.57
N GLY A 105 -1.14 19.19 1.16
CA GLY A 105 -2.03 18.08 1.52
C GLY A 105 -2.63 17.38 0.29
N TYR A 106 -2.88 18.16 -0.76
CA TYR A 106 -3.39 17.68 -2.04
C TYR A 106 -2.33 16.85 -2.78
N THR A 107 -1.07 17.30 -2.80
CA THR A 107 0.08 16.54 -3.31
C THR A 107 0.23 15.21 -2.57
N ALA A 108 0.13 15.21 -1.24
CA ALA A 108 0.17 13.98 -0.44
C ALA A 108 -0.96 13.02 -0.83
N ASP A 109 -2.16 13.54 -1.07
CA ASP A 109 -3.32 12.75 -1.47
C ASP A 109 -3.16 12.13 -2.86
N PHE A 110 -2.60 12.85 -3.83
CA PHE A 110 -2.27 12.28 -5.14
C PHE A 110 -1.25 11.15 -5.06
N ILE A 111 -0.20 11.35 -4.26
CA ILE A 111 0.79 10.29 -4.02
C ILE A 111 0.08 9.07 -3.47
N LEU A 112 -0.73 9.22 -2.43
CA LEU A 112 -1.42 8.09 -1.81
C LEU A 112 -2.39 7.40 -2.77
N LYS A 113 -3.18 8.17 -3.55
CA LYS A 113 -4.12 7.67 -4.57
C LYS A 113 -3.43 6.77 -5.59
N ASN A 114 -2.23 7.14 -6.03
CA ASN A 114 -1.47 6.38 -7.03
C ASN A 114 -0.58 5.28 -6.42
N TRP A 115 -0.27 5.36 -5.13
CA TRP A 115 0.59 4.38 -4.45
C TRP A 115 -0.16 3.19 -3.87
N PHE A 116 -1.40 3.39 -3.42
CA PHE A 116 -2.21 2.38 -2.74
C PHE A 116 -3.58 2.27 -3.40
N LEU A 117 -4.08 1.04 -3.57
CA LEU A 117 -5.40 0.81 -4.18
C LEU A 117 -6.53 1.50 -3.39
N LYS A 118 -6.45 1.51 -2.06
CA LYS A 118 -7.41 2.24 -1.20
C LYS A 118 -7.00 3.71 -0.94
N GLY A 119 -5.97 4.19 -1.60
CA GLY A 119 -5.43 5.53 -1.45
C GLY A 119 -5.09 5.87 0.01
N GLY A 120 -5.48 7.07 0.44
CA GLY A 120 -5.28 7.52 1.82
C GLY A 120 -6.03 6.75 2.91
N ARG A 121 -6.96 5.84 2.54
CA ARG A 121 -7.69 4.97 3.46
C ARG A 121 -7.02 3.60 3.67
N SER A 122 -5.90 3.34 3.01
CA SER A 122 -5.18 2.09 3.17
C SER A 122 -4.65 1.92 4.60
N LYS A 123 -4.67 0.70 5.14
CA LYS A 123 -4.12 0.35 6.46
C LYS A 123 -2.61 0.59 6.56
N PHE A 124 -1.94 0.67 5.42
CA PHE A 124 -0.52 1.00 5.32
C PHE A 124 -0.25 2.50 5.38
N VAL A 125 -1.28 3.33 5.40
CA VAL A 125 -1.17 4.80 5.44
C VAL A 125 -1.57 5.30 6.82
N ARG A 126 -0.82 6.27 7.32
CA ARG A 126 -1.26 7.07 8.47
C ARG A 126 -0.94 8.52 8.20
N LYS A 127 -1.98 9.34 8.10
CA LYS A 127 -1.88 10.79 7.88
C LYS A 127 -1.76 11.49 9.23
N TYR A 128 -0.86 12.47 9.30
CA TYR A 128 -0.72 13.34 10.46
C TYR A 128 -0.89 14.78 9.98
N PHE A 129 -1.92 15.47 10.47
CA PHE A 129 -2.15 16.87 10.15
C PHE A 129 -1.67 17.72 11.32
N ALA A 130 -0.52 18.37 11.17
CA ALA A 130 -0.06 19.37 12.12
C ALA A 130 -0.82 20.68 11.86
N ARG A 131 -1.60 21.16 12.83
CA ARG A 131 -2.32 22.45 12.74
C ARG A 131 -1.46 23.67 13.10
N LYS A 132 -0.25 23.47 13.67
CA LYS A 132 0.69 24.56 14.00
C LYS A 132 1.98 24.39 13.21
N GLY A 133 2.25 25.35 12.32
CA GLY A 133 3.36 25.33 11.37
C GLY A 133 2.93 24.65 10.06
N TYR A 134 2.93 25.41 8.97
CA TYR A 134 2.38 25.07 7.65
C TYR A 134 3.12 23.91 6.92
N THR A 135 3.15 22.73 7.52
CA THR A 135 3.92 21.56 7.06
C THR A 135 3.03 20.33 6.92
N ALA A 136 3.06 19.68 5.75
CA ALA A 136 2.40 18.39 5.55
C ALA A 136 3.47 17.29 5.56
N ASP A 137 3.42 16.44 6.58
CA ASP A 137 4.30 15.30 6.73
C ASP A 137 3.49 14.02 6.51
N PHE A 138 3.92 13.19 5.55
CA PHE A 138 3.39 11.84 5.42
C PHE A 138 4.52 10.86 5.16
N ILE A 139 4.44 9.69 5.80
CA ILE A 139 5.42 8.61 5.67
C ILE A 139 4.75 7.46 4.93
N LEU A 140 5.31 7.09 3.78
CA LEU A 140 4.89 5.89 3.05
C LEU A 140 5.41 4.66 3.81
N LYS A 141 4.53 3.98 4.56
CA LYS A 141 4.93 2.78 5.33
C LYS A 141 5.23 1.55 4.46
N ASN A 142 5.06 1.63 3.14
CA ASN A 142 5.36 0.53 2.21
C ASN A 142 6.80 -0.02 2.39
N TRP A 143 7.76 0.83 2.81
CA TRP A 143 9.12 0.39 3.18
C TRP A 143 9.16 -0.59 4.39
N PHE A 144 8.29 -0.43 5.39
CA PHE A 144 8.26 -1.32 6.57
C PHE A 144 7.93 -2.75 6.20
N LEU A 145 6.98 -2.91 5.28
CA LEU A 145 6.41 -4.20 4.93
C LEU A 145 7.36 -5.02 4.05
N LYS A 146 8.27 -4.35 3.33
CA LYS A 146 9.30 -4.96 2.49
C LYS A 146 10.62 -5.23 3.24
N GLY A 147 10.58 -5.39 4.57
CA GLY A 147 11.74 -5.75 5.40
C GLY A 147 12.52 -4.59 6.01
N GLY A 148 11.91 -3.40 6.13
CA GLY A 148 12.52 -2.23 6.76
C GLY A 148 12.70 -2.39 8.28
N ARG A 149 13.87 -2.01 8.82
CA ARG A 149 14.16 -2.09 10.27
C ARG A 149 13.26 -1.17 11.09
N SER A 150 12.41 -1.73 11.95
CA SER A 150 11.35 -0.96 12.62
C SER A 150 11.82 0.08 13.65
N LYS A 151 13.03 -0.12 14.20
CA LYS A 151 13.66 0.74 15.22
C LYS A 151 13.86 2.19 14.74
N PHE A 152 13.96 2.42 13.43
CA PHE A 152 14.21 3.75 12.86
C PHE A 152 12.96 4.66 12.92
N VAL A 153 11.77 4.14 12.65
CA VAL A 153 10.55 4.96 12.59
C VAL A 153 9.95 5.26 13.96
N ARG A 154 10.11 4.38 14.94
CA ARG A 154 9.80 4.74 16.35
C ARG A 154 10.58 6.00 16.77
N LYS A 155 11.83 6.17 16.34
CA LYS A 155 12.65 7.36 16.64
C LYS A 155 12.17 8.64 15.92
N TYR A 156 11.47 8.51 14.80
CA TYR A 156 10.84 9.65 14.10
C TYR A 156 9.48 10.01 14.72
N PHE A 157 8.67 9.01 15.10
CA PHE A 157 7.37 9.26 15.75
C PHE A 157 7.46 9.65 17.23
N ALA A 158 8.49 9.22 17.96
CA ALA A 158 8.69 9.57 19.36
C ALA A 158 9.29 10.97 19.58
N ARG A 159 9.59 11.70 18.50
CA ARG A 159 10.20 13.04 18.54
C ARG A 159 9.23 14.20 18.25
N LYS A 160 7.93 13.94 18.18
CA LYS A 160 6.88 14.96 18.12
C LYS A 160 5.84 14.72 19.21
#